data_AF-A0A7W1CRK2-F1
#
_entry.id   AF-A0A7W1CRK2-F1
#
_cell.length_a   1.000
_cell.length_b   1.000
_cell.length_c   1.000
_cell.angle_alpha   90.00
_cell.angle_beta   90.00
_cell.angle_gamma   90.00
#
_symmetry.space_group_name_H-M   'P 1'
#
loop_
_entity.id
_entity.type
_entity.pdbx_description
1 polymer ?
#
loop_
_entity_poly.entity_id
_entity_poly.type
_entity_poly.pdbx_seq_one_letter_code
_entity_poly.pdbx_strand_id
1 'polypeptide(L)' 'MRELWSEQRKFEIWLEIETLACEAMADLRQIPRADAEAIRQRAKFSIAEINEIEKRTNHDVIAFLENVATSVGPAS' A
#
# COMPACT_ATOMS: atom_id res chain seq x y z
N MET A 1 1.19 14.35 -20.20
CA MET A 1 -0.20 13.93 -19.88
C MET A 1 -0.34 12.42 -19.63
N ARG A 2 0.47 11.53 -20.23
CA ARG A 2 0.37 10.07 -20.01
C ARG A 2 0.89 9.60 -18.64
N GLU A 3 1.87 10.26 -18.04
CA GLU A 3 2.47 9.82 -16.77
C GLU A 3 1.54 9.97 -15.56
N LEU A 4 0.68 10.99 -15.56
CA LEU A 4 -0.32 11.22 -14.51
C LEU A 4 -1.37 10.09 -14.42
N TRP A 5 -1.66 9.45 -15.55
CA TRP A 5 -2.59 8.33 -15.65
C TRP A 5 -1.88 6.98 -15.77
N SER A 6 -0.58 6.94 -15.44
CA SER A 6 0.15 5.68 -15.39
C SER A 6 -0.30 4.85 -14.18
N GLU A 7 -0.28 3.52 -14.33
CA GLU A 7 -0.57 2.60 -13.22
C GLU A 7 0.40 2.83 -12.06
N GLN A 8 1.65 3.18 -12.37
CA GLN A 8 2.64 3.54 -11.36
C GLN A 8 2.17 4.72 -10.51
N ARG A 9 1.71 5.81 -11.14
CA ARG A 9 1.24 6.98 -10.40
C ARG A 9 -0.03 6.69 -9.61
N LYS A 10 -0.93 5.85 -10.14
CA LYS A 10 -2.12 5.39 -9.42
C LYS A 10 -1.73 4.64 -8.13
N PHE A 11 -0.82 3.69 -8.21
CA PHE A 11 -0.37 2.92 -7.04
C PHE A 11 0.45 3.76 -6.05
N GLU A 12 1.25 4.72 -6.52
CA GLU A 12 1.92 5.69 -5.63
C GLU A 12 0.92 6.49 -4.80
N ILE A 13 -0.13 7.01 -5.44
CA ILE A 13 -1.16 7.79 -4.75
C ILE A 13 -1.91 6.90 -3.74
N TRP A 14 -2.23 5.66 -4.11
CA TRP A 14 -2.87 4.72 -3.18
C TRP A 14 -1.99 4.42 -1.97
N LEU A 15 -0.69 4.16 -2.17
CA LEU A 15 0.25 3.93 -1.07
C LEU A 15 0.32 5.14 -0.13
N GLU A 16 0.35 6.34 -0.70
CA GLU A 16 0.41 7.58 0.07
C GLU A 16 -0.87 7.80 0.90
N ILE A 17 -2.04 7.56 0.31
CA ILE A 17 -3.34 7.63 1.02
C ILE A 17 -3.39 6.61 2.16
N GLU A 18 -3.02 5.36 1.91
CA GLU A 18 -3.03 4.29 2.93
C GLU A 18 -2.06 4.59 4.07
N THR A 19 -0.87 5.12 3.75
CA THR A 19 0.11 5.53 4.76
C THR A 19 -0.41 6.66 5.63
N LEU A 20 -1.02 7.69 5.03
CA LEU A 20 -1.63 8.80 5.75
C LEU A 20 -2.81 8.33 6.62
N ALA A 21 -3.61 7.37 6.13
CA ALA A 21 -4.68 6.76 6.91
C ALA A 21 -4.13 6.03 8.14
N CYS A 22 -3.03 5.28 7.99
CA CYS A 22 -2.34 4.62 9.10
C CYS A 22 -1.79 5.64 10.12
N GLU A 23 -1.18 6.73 9.66
CA GLU A 23 -0.71 7.80 10.56
C GLU A 23 -1.85 8.43 11.35
N ALA A 24 -2.98 8.72 10.68
CA ALA A 24 -4.17 9.24 11.36
C ALA A 24 -4.74 8.23 12.37
N MET A 25 -4.75 6.93 12.04
CA MET A 25 -5.15 5.88 12.98
C MET A 25 -4.22 5.79 14.19
N ALA A 26 -2.92 6.03 14.00
CA ALA A 26 -1.95 6.07 15.09
C ALA A 26 -2.15 7.29 16.00
N ASP A 27 -2.45 8.46 15.42
CA ASP A 27 -2.79 9.65 16.18
C ASP A 27 -4.12 9.49 16.96
N LEU A 28 -5.06 8.72 16.41
CA LEU A 28 -6.30 8.30 17.09
C LEU A 28 -6.09 7.17 18.12
N ARG A 29 -4.84 6.71 18.34
CA ARG A 29 -4.46 5.59 19.21
C ARG A 29 -5.14 4.25 18.88
N GLN A 30 -5.56 4.05 17.64
CA GLN A 30 -6.07 2.76 17.17
C GLN A 30 -4.95 1.77 16.87
N ILE A 31 -3.81 2.27 16.38
CA ILE A 31 -2.61 1.48 16.13
C ILE A 31 -1.39 2.11 16.82
N PRO A 32 -0.34 1.33 17.15
CA PRO A 32 0.93 1.88 17.64
C PRO A 32 1.57 2.81 16.61
N ARG A 33 2.13 3.94 17.07
CA ARG A 33 2.90 4.85 16.20
C ARG A 33 4.11 4.17 15.54
N ALA A 34 4.72 3.22 16.25
CA ALA A 34 5.81 2.41 15.73
C ALA A 34 5.38 1.58 14.51
N ASP A 35 4.15 1.07 14.50
CA ASP A 35 3.61 0.32 13.37
C ASP A 35 3.32 1.23 12.18
N ALA A 36 2.76 2.43 12.42
CA ALA A 36 2.56 3.41 11.36
C ALA A 36 3.88 3.86 10.72
N GLU A 37 4.93 4.09 11.52
CA GLU A 37 6.27 4.40 11.01
C GLU A 37 6.90 3.22 10.26
N ALA A 38 6.72 1.99 10.76
CA ALA A 38 7.19 0.78 10.09
C ALA A 38 6.49 0.58 8.74
N ILE A 39 5.17 0.79 8.68
CA ILE A 39 4.38 0.80 7.45
C ILE A 39 4.99 1.84 6.50
N ARG A 40 5.17 3.10 6.93
CA ARG A 40 5.72 4.15 6.06
C ARG A 40 7.12 3.84 5.51
N GLN A 41 7.98 3.17 6.28
CA GLN A 41 9.34 2.83 5.85
C GLN A 41 9.41 1.57 4.97
N ARG A 42 8.50 0.60 5.17
CA ARG A 42 8.52 -0.70 4.50
C ARG A 42 7.49 -0.82 3.38
N ALA A 43 6.50 0.06 3.34
CA ALA A 43 5.49 0.14 2.31
C ALA A 43 6.19 0.32 0.96
N LYS A 44 6.20 -0.75 0.18
CA LYS A 44 6.65 -0.78 -1.20
C LYS A 44 5.63 -1.56 -1.99
N PHE A 45 5.49 -1.17 -3.24
CA PHE A 45 4.67 -1.90 -4.19
C PHE A 45 5.50 -2.27 -5.41
N SER A 46 5.13 -3.38 -6.05
CA SER A 46 5.73 -3.83 -7.30
C SER A 46 4.63 -4.05 -8.32
N ILE A 47 4.66 -3.27 -9.42
CA ILE A 47 3.66 -3.36 -10.50
C ILE A 47 3.64 -4.77 -11.13
N ALA A 48 4.80 -5.41 -11.20
CA ALA A 48 4.91 -6.77 -11.73
C ALA A 48 4.16 -7.78 -10.86
N GLU A 49 4.32 -7.70 -9.54
CA GLU A 49 3.64 -8.59 -8.59
C GLU A 49 2.14 -8.28 -8.51
N ILE A 50 1.75 -7.00 -8.55
CA ILE A 50 0.34 -6.60 -8.60
C ILE A 50 -0.33 -7.19 -9.84
N ASN A 51 0.30 -7.10 -11.02
CA ASN A 51 -0.23 -7.70 -12.25
C ASN A 51 -0.37 -9.23 -12.15
N GLU A 52 0.55 -9.92 -11.47
CA GLU A 52 0.41 -11.36 -11.24
C GLU A 52 -0.74 -11.71 -10.30
N ILE A 53 -0.89 -10.96 -9.21
CA ILE A 53 -1.98 -11.16 -8.25
C ILE A 53 -3.32 -10.80 -8.89
N GLU A 54 -3.38 -9.73 -9.67
CA GLU A 54 -4.57 -9.28 -10.39
C GLU A 54 -5.08 -10.34 -11.37
N LYS A 55 -4.19 -11.07 -12.06
CA LYS A 55 -4.62 -12.20 -12.90
C LYS A 55 -5.35 -13.30 -12.13
N ARG A 56 -5.06 -13.44 -10.84
CA ARG A 56 -5.68 -14.45 -9.96
C ARG A 56 -6.95 -13.92 -9.30
N THR A 57 -6.94 -12.67 -8.85
CA THR A 57 -8.06 -12.05 -8.11
C THR A 57 -9.07 -11.33 -9.01
N ASN A 58 -8.70 -11.01 -10.26
CA ASN A 58 -9.41 -10.10 -11.17
C ASN A 58 -9.79 -8.77 -10.52
N HIS A 59 -9.00 -8.31 -9.54
CA HIS A 59 -9.29 -7.11 -8.76
C HIS A 59 -8.00 -6.38 -8.39
N ASP A 60 -7.81 -5.22 -9.01
CA ASP A 60 -6.63 -4.35 -8.90
C ASP A 60 -6.39 -3.83 -7.48
N VAL A 61 -7.45 -3.42 -6.77
CA VAL A 61 -7.35 -2.95 -5.37
C VAL A 61 -6.86 -4.06 -4.43
N ILE A 62 -7.42 -5.26 -4.54
CA ILE A 62 -7.03 -6.39 -3.68
C ILE A 62 -5.60 -6.81 -4.00
N ALA A 63 -5.23 -6.84 -5.27
CA ALA A 63 -3.87 -7.16 -5.70
C ALA A 63 -2.84 -6.18 -5.13
N PHE A 64 -3.16 -4.88 -5.14
CA PHE A 64 -2.33 -3.86 -4.51
C PHE A 64 -2.19 -4.05 -2.99
N LEU A 65 -3.31 -4.23 -2.28
CA LEU A 65 -3.29 -4.41 -0.82
C LEU A 65 -2.54 -5.68 -0.41
N GLU A 66 -2.70 -6.78 -1.14
CA GLU A 66 -1.99 -8.05 -0.87
C GLU A 66 -0.47 -7.88 -1.08
N ASN A 67 -0.07 -7.12 -2.11
CA ASN A 67 1.34 -6.82 -2.37
C ASN A 67 1.95 -5.95 -1.25
N VAL A 68 1.27 -4.88 -0.87
CA VAL A 68 1.74 -3.97 0.20
C VAL A 68 1.80 -4.69 1.54
N ALA A 69 0.79 -5.51 1.87
CA ALA A 69 0.78 -6.31 3.09
C ALA A 69 1.97 -7.29 3.14
N THR A 70 2.31 -7.90 2.00
CA THR A 70 3.48 -8.78 1.88
C THR A 70 4.79 -8.01 2.10
N SER A 71 4.90 -6.77 1.60
CA SER A 71 6.10 -5.93 1.74
C SER A 71 6.30 -5.38 3.16
N VAL A 72 5.21 -5.00 3.83
CA VAL A 72 5.27 -4.44 5.19
C VAL A 72 5.55 -5.54 6.23
N GLY A 73 5.02 -6.74 6.01
CA GLY A 73 5.10 -7.87 6.94
C GLY A 73 4.12 -7.74 8.12
N PRO A 74 4.06 -8.73 9.03
CA PRO A 74 3.17 -8.66 10.18
C PRO A 74 3.60 -7.53 11.12
N ALA A 75 2.68 -6.59 11.36
CA ALA A 75 2.78 -5.69 12.51
C ALA A 75 2.71 -6.52 13.80
N SER A 76 3.58 -6.21 14.77
CA SER A 76 3.70 -6.96 16.04
C SER A 76 3.21 -6.14 17.22
#